data_AF-A0A3M2SEU4-F1
#
_entry.id   AF-A0A3M2SEU4-F1
#
_cell.length_a   1.000
_cell.length_b   1.000
_cell.length_c   1.000
_cell.angle_alpha   90.00
_cell.angle_beta   90.00
_cell.angle_gamma   90.00
#
_symmetry.space_group_name_H-M   'P 1'
#
loop_
_entity.id
_entity.type
_entity.pdbx_description
1 polymer ?
#
loop_
_entity_poly.entity_id
_entity_poly.type
_entity_poly.pdbx_seq_one_letter_code
_entity_poly.pdbx_strand_id
1 'polypeptide(L)' 'MNAPNAKTAAAARIQAPVVAENIAADIDGRPTCAQYNGYGSCPLTVERGKIVLAEFGYGGKLLPSFPKALIDGTRPS' A
#
# COMPACT_ATOMS: atom_id res chain seq x y z
N MET A 1 -8.33 7.00 -17.05
CA MET A 1 -7.08 6.35 -16.60
C MET A 1 -7.08 6.41 -15.08
N ASN A 2 -7.04 5.27 -14.38
CA ASN A 2 -7.12 5.18 -12.92
C ASN A 2 -6.10 4.14 -12.42
N ALA A 3 -5.63 4.25 -11.18
CA ALA A 3 -4.93 3.15 -10.51
C ALA A 3 -5.97 2.13 -9.98
N PRO A 4 -5.96 0.86 -10.46
CA PRO A 4 -6.97 -0.14 -10.11
C PRO A 4 -6.63 -0.82 -8.77
N ASN A 5 -6.70 -0.07 -7.67
CA ASN A 5 -6.43 -0.52 -6.30
C ASN A 5 -7.39 0.14 -5.29
N ALA A 6 -7.33 -0.26 -4.02
CA ALA A 6 -8.16 0.36 -2.98
C ALA A 6 -7.78 1.83 -2.71
N LYS A 7 -8.79 2.69 -2.65
CA LYS A 7 -8.65 4.14 -2.44
C LYS A 7 -8.50 4.48 -0.96
N THR A 8 -7.32 4.20 -0.41
CA THR A 8 -7.01 4.38 1.03
C THR A 8 -5.89 5.41 1.22
N ALA A 9 -5.82 6.03 2.40
CA ALA A 9 -4.71 6.94 2.73
C ALA A 9 -3.35 6.21 2.72
N ALA A 10 -3.33 4.92 3.08
CA ALA A 10 -2.13 4.08 2.99
C ALA A 10 -1.65 3.92 1.54
N ALA A 11 -2.56 3.74 0.58
CA ALA A 11 -2.21 3.72 -0.84
C ALA A 11 -1.61 5.06 -1.30
N ALA A 12 -2.24 6.18 -0.93
CA ALA A 12 -1.74 7.51 -1.26
C ALA A 12 -0.32 7.76 -0.70
N ARG A 13 -0.04 7.27 0.52
CA ARG A 13 1.29 7.36 1.15
C ARG A 13 2.38 6.66 0.34
N ILE A 14 2.07 5.53 -0.30
CA ILE A 14 3.03 4.80 -1.15
C ILE A 14 3.08 5.33 -2.58
N GLN A 15 1.97 5.87 -3.10
CA GLN A 15 1.93 6.50 -4.42
C GLN A 15 2.75 7.79 -4.46
N ALA A 16 2.73 8.59 -3.39
CA ALA A 16 3.43 9.88 -3.33
C ALA A 16 4.93 9.81 -3.69
N PRO A 17 5.76 8.95 -3.08
CA PRO A 17 7.18 8.84 -3.45
C PRO A 17 7.40 8.32 -4.87
N VAL A 18 6.58 7.38 -5.35
CA VAL A 18 6.68 6.87 -6.74
C VAL A 18 6.45 8.00 -7.74
N VAL A 19 5.45 8.83 -7.51
CA VAL A 19 5.17 9.99 -8.36
C VAL A 19 6.28 11.03 -8.24
N ALA A 20 6.73 11.33 -7.03
CA ALA A 20 7.80 12.31 -6.80
C ALA A 20 9.11 11.91 -7.49
N GLU A 21 9.53 10.64 -7.38
CA GLU A 21 10.74 10.11 -8.01
C GLU A 21 10.66 10.19 -9.53
N ASN A 22 9.53 9.77 -10.11
CA ASN A 22 9.36 9.82 -11.56
C ASN A 22 9.28 11.25 -12.09
N ILE A 23 8.65 12.19 -11.37
CA ILE A 23 8.64 13.61 -11.77
C ILE A 23 10.06 14.18 -11.71
N ALA A 24 10.84 13.87 -10.66
CA ALA A 24 12.22 14.33 -10.57
C ALA A 24 13.09 13.77 -11.70
N ALA A 25 12.93 12.48 -12.03
CA ALA A 25 13.64 11.85 -13.14
C ALA A 25 13.29 12.49 -14.49
N ASP A 26 12.00 12.76 -14.73
CA ASP A 26 11.52 13.40 -15.96
C ASP A 26 12.09 14.83 -16.13
N ILE A 27 12.12 15.61 -15.04
CA ILE A 27 12.74 16.95 -15.01
C ILE A 27 14.23 16.87 -15.40
N ASP A 28 14.94 15.83 -14.97
CA ASP A 28 16.35 15.61 -15.28
C ASP A 28 16.59 14.96 -16.66
N GLY A 29 15.55 14.69 -17.45
CA GLY A 29 15.65 13.96 -18.72
C GLY A 29 16.07 12.49 -18.57
N ARG A 30 15.86 11.91 -17.39
CA ARG A 30 16.14 10.50 -17.06
C ARG A 30 14.89 9.63 -17.22
N PRO A 31 15.04 8.32 -17.48
CA PRO A 31 13.90 7.42 -17.55
C PRO A 31 13.16 7.30 -16.20
N THR A 32 11.83 7.18 -16.26
CA THR A 32 10.96 6.99 -15.10
C THR A 32 10.85 5.50 -14.73
N CYS A 33 11.55 5.09 -13.67
CA CYS A 33 11.70 3.68 -13.31
C CYS A 33 10.85 3.26 -12.09
N ALA A 34 10.37 4.20 -11.28
CA ALA A 34 9.63 3.87 -10.07
C ALA A 34 8.24 3.31 -10.42
N GLN A 35 7.90 2.16 -9.83
CA GLN A 35 6.62 1.49 -10.10
C GLN A 35 5.83 1.29 -8.82
N TYR A 36 4.57 1.73 -8.86
CA TYR A 36 3.61 1.44 -7.79
C TYR A 36 3.02 0.04 -7.98
N ASN A 37 3.09 -0.78 -6.95
CA ASN A 37 2.68 -2.18 -6.98
C ASN A 37 1.20 -2.41 -6.58
N GLY A 38 0.41 -1.34 -6.45
CA GLY A 38 -0.98 -1.43 -6.05
C GLY A 38 -1.22 -1.51 -4.54
N TYR A 39 -0.19 -1.30 -3.72
CA TYR A 39 -0.30 -1.39 -2.26
C TYR A 39 -1.46 -0.56 -1.68
N GLY A 40 -2.35 -1.22 -0.96
CA GLY A 40 -3.36 -0.61 -0.12
C GLY A 40 -3.39 -1.29 1.24
N SER A 41 -3.90 -0.56 2.24
CA SER A 41 -4.12 -1.09 3.57
C SER A 41 -5.49 -0.66 4.09
N CYS A 42 -6.18 -1.57 4.75
CA CYS A 42 -7.47 -1.32 5.38
C CYS A 42 -7.46 -1.91 6.81
N PRO A 43 -7.37 -1.07 7.85
CA PRO A 43 -7.51 -1.53 9.24
C PRO A 43 -9.01 -1.75 9.53
N LEU A 44 -9.45 -3.00 9.46
CA LEU A 44 -10.84 -3.37 9.69
C LEU A 44 -11.09 -3.48 11.20
N THR A 45 -11.86 -2.55 11.77
CA THR A 45 -12.26 -2.64 13.17
C THR A 45 -13.29 -3.77 13.35
N VAL A 46 -12.95 -4.76 14.15
CA VAL A 46 -13.77 -5.95 14.38
C VAL A 46 -14.32 -6.03 15.81
N GLU A 47 -13.63 -5.39 16.75
CA GLU A 47 -14.01 -5.26 18.15
C GLU A 47 -13.48 -3.91 18.68
N ARG A 48 -14.07 -3.39 19.75
CA ARG A 48 -13.54 -2.19 20.41
C ARG A 48 -12.08 -2.40 20.80
N GLY A 49 -11.19 -1.63 20.18
CA GLY A 49 -9.76 -1.69 20.45
C GLY A 49 -9.01 -2.80 19.71
N LYS A 50 -9.65 -3.55 18.80
CA LYS A 50 -8.98 -4.55 17.96
C LYS A 50 -9.28 -4.36 16.49
N ILE A 51 -8.26 -4.60 15.66
CA ILE A 51 -8.38 -4.53 14.22
C ILE A 51 -7.88 -5.81 13.56
N VAL A 52 -8.36 -6.08 12.35
CA VAL A 52 -7.69 -6.94 11.37
C VAL A 52 -7.00 -6.02 10.37
N LEU A 53 -5.67 -6.06 10.35
CA LEU A 53 -4.87 -5.28 9.41
C LEU A 53 -4.76 -6.01 8.07
N ALA A 54 -5.55 -5.57 7.09
CA ALA A 54 -5.51 -6.13 5.74
C ALA A 54 -4.61 -5.28 4.83
N GLU A 55 -3.55 -5.86 4.29
CA GLU A 55 -2.62 -5.21 3.36
C GLU A 55 -2.45 -6.02 2.08
N PHE A 56 -2.56 -5.37 0.93
CA PHE A 56 -2.64 -6.03 -0.37
C PHE A 56 -2.09 -5.16 -1.51
N GLY A 57 -1.57 -5.79 -2.54
CA GLY A 57 -1.15 -5.16 -3.81
C GLY A 57 -2.10 -5.47 -4.96
N TYR A 58 -1.67 -5.17 -6.18
CA TYR A 58 -2.39 -5.57 -7.38
C TYR A 58 -2.62 -7.09 -7.44
N GLY A 59 -3.73 -7.49 -8.07
CA GLY A 59 -4.14 -8.89 -8.18
C GLY A 59 -4.54 -9.54 -6.84
N GLY A 60 -4.75 -8.74 -5.78
CA GLY A 60 -5.12 -9.26 -4.46
C GLY A 60 -3.97 -9.94 -3.71
N LYS A 61 -2.71 -9.73 -4.15
CA LYS A 61 -1.54 -10.29 -3.49
C LYS A 61 -1.41 -9.69 -2.08
N LEU A 62 -1.30 -10.54 -1.07
CA LEU A 62 -1.04 -10.08 0.31
C LEU A 62 0.34 -9.44 0.43
N LEU A 63 0.41 -8.29 1.10
CA LEU A 63 1.64 -7.53 1.35
C LEU A 63 1.73 -7.11 2.83
N PRO A 64 1.84 -8.06 3.77
CA PRO A 64 1.91 -7.74 5.19
C PRO A 64 3.21 -7.00 5.52
N SER A 65 3.09 -5.86 6.19
CA SER A 65 4.22 -5.04 6.66
C SER A 65 4.90 -5.63 7.91
N PHE A 66 4.18 -6.49 8.65
CA PHE A 66 4.69 -7.09 9.89
C PHE A 66 4.79 -8.62 9.78
N PRO A 67 5.75 -9.25 10.49
CA PRO A 67 5.77 -10.69 10.65
C PRO A 67 4.52 -11.20 11.36
N LYS A 68 4.03 -12.39 10.98
CA LYS A 68 2.86 -13.03 11.63
C LYS A 68 2.99 -13.22 13.14
N ALA A 69 4.23 -13.30 13.64
CA ALA A 69 4.49 -13.40 15.08
C ALA A 69 4.10 -12.12 15.86
N LEU A 70 4.04 -10.96 15.18
CA LEU A 70 3.65 -9.68 15.77
C LEU A 70 2.19 -9.33 15.41
N ILE A 71 1.85 -9.37 14.12
CA ILE A 71 0.48 -9.09 13.63
C ILE A 71 0.10 -10.19 12.64
N ASP A 72 -0.93 -10.95 12.99
CA ASP A 72 -1.56 -11.90 12.09
C ASP A 72 -2.77 -11.24 11.43
N GLY A 73 -2.65 -10.88 10.15
CA GLY A 73 -3.74 -10.26 9.38
C GLY A 73 -4.99 -11.14 9.19
N THR A 74 -5.05 -12.32 9.79
CA THR A 74 -6.25 -13.18 9.85
C THR A 74 -6.91 -13.18 11.23
N ARG A 75 -6.34 -12.49 12.22
CA ARG A 75 -6.82 -12.45 13.61
C ARG A 75 -6.93 -11.00 14.12
N PRO A 76 -7.90 -10.72 15.00
CA PRO A 76 -7.94 -9.43 15.68
C PRO A 76 -6.66 -9.24 16.51
N SER A 77 -5.99 -8.10 16.32
CA SER A 77 -4.83 -7.66 17.10
C SER A 77 -5.11 -6.31 17.76
#